data_AF-A0A1Y1NA21-F1
#
_entry.id   AF-A0A1Y1NA21-F1
#
_cell.length_a   1.000
_cell.length_b   1.000
_cell.length_c   1.000
_cell.angle_alpha   90.00
_cell.angle_beta   90.00
_cell.angle_gamma   90.00
#
_symmetry.space_group_name_H-M   'P 1'
#
loop_
_entity.id
_entity.type
_entity.pdbx_description
1 polymer ?
#
loop_
_entity_poly.entity_id
_entity_poly.type
_entity_poly.pdbx_seq_one_letter_code
_entity_poly.pdbx_strand_id
1 'polypeptide(L)'
;LDYGITTLSAVNVERLKDINQSHSGLWKCIVEQRDLKLQWTTNVLKVEVKSAPNIYTYLREDKLTSPIFSWFESDEQVKAALITTVVIVCLCVLCGVYIYFKFCTLPSKPKVNKKRNRRFHK
;
A
#
# COMPACT_ATOMS: atom_id res chain seq x y z
N LEU A 1 -44.48 44.14 -14.91
CA LEU A 1 -44.12 42.93 -14.15
C LEU A 1 -42.61 42.94 -14.05
N ASP A 2 -42.08 43.62 -13.03
CA ASP A 2 -40.63 43.66 -12.81
C ASP A 2 -40.23 42.31 -12.22
N TYR A 3 -39.68 41.44 -13.07
CA TYR A 3 -38.92 40.31 -12.59
C TYR A 3 -37.62 40.88 -12.02
N GLY A 4 -37.70 41.32 -10.77
CA GLY A 4 -36.53 41.73 -10.00
C GLY A 4 -35.58 40.55 -9.99
N ILE A 5 -34.55 40.65 -10.83
CA ILE A 5 -33.38 39.77 -10.78
C ILE A 5 -32.82 40.04 -9.39
N THR A 6 -33.16 39.16 -8.44
CA THR A 6 -32.64 39.22 -7.09
C THR A 6 -31.15 39.06 -7.23
N THR A 7 -30.44 40.17 -7.09
CA THR A 7 -28.99 40.26 -7.15
C THR A 7 -28.42 39.16 -6.27
N LEU A 8 -27.71 38.20 -6.88
CA LEU A 8 -26.89 37.15 -6.28
C LEU A 8 -26.92 37.21 -4.76
N SER A 9 -27.99 36.62 -4.21
CA SER A 9 -28.30 36.60 -2.79
C SER A 9 -27.04 36.27 -2.03
N ALA A 10 -26.69 37.11 -1.06
CA ALA A 10 -25.54 37.01 -0.16
C ALA A 10 -24.88 35.61 -0.15
N VAL A 11 -23.97 35.37 -1.10
CA VAL A 11 -23.32 34.07 -1.24
C VAL A 11 -22.28 34.02 -0.14
N ASN A 12 -22.54 33.24 0.90
CA ASN A 12 -21.55 33.00 1.95
C ASN A 12 -20.47 32.06 1.39
N VAL A 13 -19.43 32.65 0.80
CA VAL A 13 -18.29 31.92 0.25
C VAL A 13 -17.28 31.71 1.37
N GLU A 14 -17.35 30.56 2.02
CA GLU A 14 -16.30 30.14 2.95
C GLU A 14 -15.11 29.57 2.16
N ARG A 15 -13.99 30.29 2.14
CA ARG A 15 -12.74 29.80 1.56
C ARG A 15 -11.91 29.15 2.65
N LEU A 16 -11.79 27.84 2.60
CA LEU A 16 -10.85 27.09 3.43
C LEU A 16 -9.42 27.46 3.00
N LYS A 17 -8.61 28.00 3.93
CA LYS A 17 -7.19 28.31 3.68
C LYS A 17 -6.31 27.07 3.82
N ASP A 18 -6.54 26.29 4.87
CA ASP A 18 -5.82 25.06 5.16
C ASP A 18 -6.81 23.89 5.23
N ILE A 19 -6.49 22.82 4.52
CA ILE A 19 -7.32 21.62 4.48
C ILE A 19 -6.88 20.67 5.60
N ASN A 20 -7.74 20.50 6.60
CA ASN A 20 -7.59 19.54 7.69
C ASN A 20 -8.55 18.33 7.54
N GLN A 21 -8.23 17.20 8.18
CA GLN A 21 -9.07 15.99 8.21
C GLN A 21 -10.50 16.24 8.69
N SER A 22 -10.70 17.25 9.56
CA SER A 22 -12.01 17.66 10.07
C SER A 22 -12.97 18.18 9.00
N HIS A 23 -12.48 18.49 7.79
CA HIS A 23 -13.31 18.87 6.65
C HIS A 23 -13.85 17.67 5.86
N SER A 24 -13.46 16.44 6.23
CA SER A 24 -14.05 15.24 5.66
C SER A 24 -15.51 15.12 6.09
N GLY A 25 -16.40 14.89 5.13
CA GLY A 25 -17.81 14.76 5.41
C GLY A 25 -18.70 15.08 4.22
N LEU A 26 -19.97 15.28 4.51
CA LEU A 26 -20.98 15.55 3.51
C LEU A 26 -21.27 17.05 3.50
N TRP A 27 -20.85 17.70 2.42
CA TRP A 27 -20.99 19.12 2.17
C TRP A 27 -22.28 19.37 1.41
N LYS A 28 -23.06 20.37 1.83
CA LYS A 28 -24.31 20.75 1.15
C LYS A 28 -24.23 22.20 0.75
N CYS A 29 -24.57 22.50 -0.49
CA CYS A 29 -24.80 23.86 -0.93
C CYS A 29 -26.26 24.20 -0.61
N ILE A 30 -26.44 25.13 0.32
CA ILE A 30 -27.75 25.57 0.81
C ILE A 30 -27.98 26.98 0.30
N VAL A 31 -29.13 27.18 -0.34
CA VAL A 31 -29.58 28.52 -0.75
C VAL A 31 -30.66 28.96 0.22
N GLU A 32 -30.47 30.12 0.82
CA GLU A 32 -31.40 30.72 1.78
C GLU A 32 -31.96 32.02 1.23
N GLN A 33 -33.29 32.15 1.28
CA GLN A 33 -34.00 33.40 1.01
C GLN A 33 -34.58 33.93 2.33
N ARG A 34 -33.95 34.96 2.89
CA ARG A 34 -34.30 35.52 4.20
C ARG A 34 -35.71 36.11 4.24
N ASP A 35 -36.13 36.76 3.15
CA ASP A 35 -37.39 37.50 3.09
C ASP A 35 -38.63 36.59 3.19
N LEU A 36 -38.51 35.36 2.67
CA LEU A 36 -39.59 34.38 2.63
C LEU A 36 -39.32 33.16 3.54
N LYS A 37 -38.19 33.17 4.28
CA LYS A 37 -37.71 32.05 5.11
C LYS A 37 -37.68 30.71 4.38
N LEU A 38 -37.37 30.73 3.08
CA LEU A 38 -37.25 29.54 2.25
C LEU A 38 -35.79 29.09 2.21
N GLN A 39 -35.59 27.78 2.35
CA GLN A 39 -34.28 27.15 2.30
C GLN A 39 -34.37 25.87 1.47
N TRP A 40 -33.45 25.69 0.53
CA TRP A 40 -33.34 24.45 -0.24
C TRP A 40 -31.88 24.08 -0.50
N THR A 41 -31.62 22.79 -0.72
CA THR A 41 -30.30 22.26 -1.04
C THR A 41 -30.16 22.12 -2.55
N THR A 42 -29.11 22.70 -3.14
CA THR A 42 -28.85 22.62 -4.58
C THR A 42 -27.90 21.50 -4.96
N ASN A 43 -26.91 21.22 -4.11
CA ASN A 43 -25.90 20.19 -4.37
C ASN A 43 -25.44 19.56 -3.05
N VAL A 44 -25.09 18.28 -3.11
CA VAL A 44 -24.50 17.51 -2.03
C VAL A 44 -23.20 16.90 -2.53
N LEU A 45 -22.09 17.25 -1.88
CA LEU A 45 -20.74 16.78 -2.20
C LEU A 45 -20.23 15.91 -1.04
N LYS A 46 -19.65 14.75 -1.34
CA LYS A 46 -18.93 13.95 -0.34
C LYS A 46 -17.44 14.28 -0.47
N VAL A 47 -16.86 14.84 0.58
CA VAL A 47 -15.45 15.24 0.64
C VAL A 47 -14.72 14.30 1.59
N GLU A 48 -13.58 13.78 1.15
CA GLU A 48 -12.70 12.93 1.95
C GLU A 48 -11.29 13.50 1.91
N VAL A 49 -10.82 14.01 3.05
CA VAL A 49 -9.48 14.60 3.18
C VAL A 49 -8.52 13.49 3.57
N LYS A 50 -7.67 13.09 2.63
CA LYS A 50 -6.58 12.14 2.90
C LYS A 50 -5.44 12.87 3.60
N SER A 51 -4.91 12.28 4.67
CA SER A 51 -3.66 12.74 5.28
C SER A 51 -2.49 12.66 4.30
N ALA A 52 -1.40 13.36 4.63
CA ALA A 52 -0.14 13.22 3.92
C ALA A 52 0.18 11.73 3.68
N PRO A 53 0.52 11.35 2.45
CA PRO A 53 0.66 9.96 2.08
C PRO A 53 1.80 9.33 2.89
N ASN A 54 1.46 8.31 3.66
CA ASN A 54 2.43 7.56 4.45
C ASN A 54 3.18 6.60 3.52
N ILE A 55 4.43 6.25 3.85
CA ILE A 55 5.23 5.30 3.05
C ILE A 55 4.49 3.96 2.91
N TYR A 56 3.74 3.56 3.94
CA TYR A 56 2.91 2.36 3.90
C TYR A 56 1.74 2.45 2.92
N THR A 57 1.19 3.65 2.70
CA THR A 57 0.16 3.90 1.68
C THR A 57 0.73 3.71 0.28
N TYR A 58 1.93 4.24 0.03
CA TYR A 58 2.64 4.02 -1.24
C TYR A 58 2.94 2.54 -1.50
N LEU A 59 3.40 1.79 -0.47
CA LEU A 59 3.68 0.35 -0.61
C LEU A 59 2.43 -0.49 -0.91
N ARG A 60 1.24 0.00 -0.54
CA ARG A 60 -0.04 -0.67 -0.78
C ARG A 60 -0.59 -0.38 -2.18
N GLU A 61 -0.37 0.84 -2.66
CA GLU A 61 -0.81 1.29 -3.99
C GLU A 61 0.14 0.83 -5.12
N ASP A 62 1.39 0.48 -4.79
CA ASP A 62 2.35 -0.02 -5.78
C ASP A 62 1.97 -1.42 -6.29
N LYS A 63 1.97 -1.58 -7.63
CA LYS A 63 1.45 -2.75 -8.34
C LYS A 63 2.28 -4.02 -8.10
N LEU A 64 3.57 -3.85 -7.78
CA LEU A 64 4.49 -4.96 -7.53
C LEU A 64 4.35 -5.53 -6.11
N THR A 65 4.06 -4.68 -5.12
CA THR A 65 3.94 -5.04 -3.71
C THR A 65 2.49 -5.24 -3.28
N SER A 66 1.52 -4.72 -4.05
CA SER A 66 0.08 -4.89 -3.88
C SER A 66 -0.35 -6.32 -3.50
N PRO A 67 0.03 -7.41 -4.19
CA PRO A 67 -0.51 -8.73 -3.85
C PRO A 67 -0.15 -9.23 -2.45
N ILE A 68 0.94 -8.75 -1.86
CA ILE A 68 1.39 -9.15 -0.52
C ILE A 68 0.90 -8.15 0.53
N PHE A 69 0.93 -6.86 0.20
CA PHE A 69 0.66 -5.79 1.17
C PHE A 69 -0.78 -5.24 1.14
N SER A 70 -1.57 -5.53 0.10
CA SER A 70 -2.97 -5.10 -0.02
C SER A 70 -3.91 -5.79 0.98
N TRP A 71 -3.49 -6.91 1.57
CA TRP A 71 -4.30 -7.63 2.55
C TRP A 71 -4.29 -6.97 3.94
N PHE A 72 -3.34 -6.06 4.20
CA PHE A 72 -3.20 -5.40 5.49
C PHE A 72 -3.82 -4.00 5.45
N GLU A 73 -4.90 -3.82 6.22
CA GLU A 73 -5.66 -2.56 6.27
C GLU A 73 -5.02 -1.53 7.22
N SER A 74 -4.34 -2.01 8.26
CA SER A 74 -3.67 -1.19 9.29
C SER A 74 -2.21 -0.91 8.95
N ASP A 75 -1.78 0.34 9.13
CA ASP A 75 -0.39 0.79 8.95
C ASP A 75 0.59 0.02 9.84
N GLU A 76 0.19 -0.36 11.05
CA GLU A 76 1.05 -1.15 11.95
C GLU A 76 1.24 -2.59 11.45
N GLN A 77 0.20 -3.17 10.86
CA GLN A 77 0.26 -4.51 10.29
C GLN A 77 1.13 -4.53 9.03
N VAL A 78 1.02 -3.50 8.18
CA VAL A 78 1.87 -3.35 6.99
C VAL A 78 3.35 -3.26 7.40
N LYS A 79 3.66 -2.48 8.44
CA LYS A 79 5.03 -2.37 8.98
C LYS A 79 5.57 -3.70 9.48
N ALA A 80 4.78 -4.43 10.28
CA ALA A 80 5.18 -5.74 10.81
C ALA A 80 5.38 -6.77 9.68
N ALA A 81 4.50 -6.76 8.68
CA ALA A 81 4.61 -7.62 7.50
C ALA A 81 5.89 -7.34 6.72
N LEU A 82 6.23 -6.06 6.48
CA LEU A 82 7.45 -5.65 5.77
C LEU A 82 8.70 -6.22 6.45
N ILE A 83 8.82 -6.03 7.77
CA ILE A 83 9.95 -6.54 8.56
C ILE A 83 10.01 -8.07 8.46
N THR A 84 8.86 -8.73 8.58
CA THR A 84 8.76 -10.20 8.51
C THR A 84 9.21 -10.73 7.14
N THR A 85 8.79 -10.09 6.04
CA THR A 85 9.21 -10.47 4.69
C THR A 85 10.73 -10.37 4.53
N VAL A 86 11.35 -9.28 5.02
CA VAL A 86 12.81 -9.11 4.97
C VAL A 86 13.52 -10.22 5.75
N VAL A 87 13.04 -10.55 6.95
CA VAL A 87 13.62 -11.63 7.76
C VAL A 87 13.51 -12.98 7.06
N ILE A 88 12.36 -13.30 6.47
CA ILE A 88 12.16 -14.54 5.71
C ILE A 88 13.14 -14.64 4.55
N VAL A 89 13.32 -13.57 3.77
CA VAL A 89 14.27 -13.54 2.65
C VAL A 89 15.70 -13.79 3.14
N CYS A 90 16.12 -13.15 4.24
CA CYS A 90 17.43 -13.40 4.83
C CYS A 90 17.61 -14.86 5.26
N LEU A 91 16.59 -15.46 5.89
CA LEU A 91 16.62 -16.88 6.28
C LEU A 91 16.71 -17.81 5.06
N CYS A 92 15.97 -17.52 3.99
CA CYS A 92 16.03 -18.28 2.74
C CYS A 92 17.44 -18.25 2.13
N VAL A 93 18.10 -17.09 2.11
CA VAL A 93 19.48 -16.97 1.62
C VAL A 93 20.45 -17.75 2.49
N LEU A 94 20.36 -17.64 3.82
CA LEU A 94 21.21 -18.40 4.75
C LEU A 94 21.03 -19.91 4.60
N CYS A 95 19.78 -20.38 4.46
CA CYS A 95 19.48 -21.79 4.20
C CYS A 95 20.06 -22.24 2.85
N GLY A 96 19.91 -21.44 1.80
CA GLY A 96 20.48 -21.73 0.48
C GLY A 96 22.00 -21.86 0.53
N VAL A 97 22.67 -20.93 1.23
CA VAL A 97 24.12 -20.96 1.45
C VAL A 97 24.53 -22.19 2.27
N TYR A 98 23.81 -22.52 3.34
CA TYR A 98 24.08 -23.71 4.15
C TYR A 98 23.97 -25.01 3.33
N ILE A 99 22.91 -25.14 2.53
CA ILE A 99 22.70 -26.29 1.64
C ILE A 99 23.80 -26.33 0.57
N TYR A 100 24.14 -25.19 -0.02
CA TYR A 100 25.22 -25.09 -1.00
C TYR A 100 26.54 -25.58 -0.44
N PHE A 101 26.95 -25.11 0.74
CA PHE A 101 28.15 -25.62 1.40
C PHE A 101 28.03 -27.13 1.66
N LYS A 102 26.91 -27.60 2.21
CA LYS A 102 26.72 -29.02 2.52
C LYS A 102 26.81 -29.95 1.30
N PHE A 103 26.32 -29.53 0.14
CA PHE A 103 26.34 -30.35 -1.08
C PHE A 103 27.58 -30.14 -1.95
N CYS A 104 28.16 -28.93 -2.00
CA CYS A 104 29.35 -28.66 -2.81
C CYS A 104 30.67 -29.03 -2.11
N THR A 105 30.72 -29.19 -0.78
CA THR A 105 31.93 -29.64 -0.08
C THR A 105 31.98 -31.13 0.24
N LEU A 106 31.04 -31.95 -0.25
CA LEU A 106 31.20 -33.41 -0.20
C LEU A 106 32.04 -33.83 -1.42
N PRO A 107 33.32 -34.21 -1.26
CA PRO A 107 34.12 -34.69 -2.39
C PRO A 107 33.44 -35.93 -2.96
N SER A 108 33.14 -35.88 -4.26
CA SER A 108 32.76 -37.04 -5.05
C SER A 108 33.80 -38.13 -4.80
N LYS A 109 33.42 -39.20 -4.08
CA LYS A 109 34.32 -40.31 -3.77
C LYS A 109 34.87 -40.85 -5.09
N PRO A 110 36.20 -40.87 -5.32
CA PRO A 110 36.73 -41.42 -6.55
C PRO A 110 36.41 -42.92 -6.59
N LYS A 111 35.78 -43.37 -7.68
CA LYS A 111 35.58 -44.79 -7.95
C LYS A 111 36.96 -45.44 -8.08
N VAL A 112 37.41 -46.15 -7.04
CA VAL A 112 38.63 -46.96 -7.08
C VAL A 112 38.42 -48.09 -8.07
N ASN A 113 38.88 -47.90 -9.31
CA ASN A 113 38.97 -48.95 -10.32
C ASN A 113 40.06 -49.94 -9.90
N LYS A 114 39.64 -51.02 -9.23
CA LYS A 114 40.51 -52.14 -8.84
C LYS A 114 40.85 -52.97 -10.09
N LYS A 115 41.79 -52.49 -10.92
CA LYS A 115 42.41 -53.32 -11.96
C LYS A 115 43.25 -54.41 -11.28
N ARG A 116 42.65 -55.58 -11.12
CA ARG A 116 43.28 -56.80 -10.62
C ARG A 116 44.26 -57.32 -11.69
N ASN A 117 45.53 -56.92 -11.58
CA ASN A 117 46.62 -57.51 -12.36
C ASN A 117 46.65 -59.03 -12.14
N ARG A 118 46.26 -59.79 -13.17
CA ARG A 118 46.56 -61.23 -13.25
C ARG A 118 48.05 -61.36 -13.48
N ARG A 119 48.78 -61.74 -12.43
CA ARG A 119 50.19 -62.11 -12.51
C ARG A 119 50.33 -63.33 -13.42
N PHE A 120 51.27 -63.23 -14.35
CA PHE A 120 51.88 -64.33 -15.07
C PHE A 120 52.33 -65.43 -14.10
N HIS A 121 52.05 -66.69 -14.43
CA HIS A 121 52.90 -67.81 -14.03
C HIS A 121 53.25 -68.60 -15.29
N LYS A 122 54.56 -68.83 -15.40
CA LYS A 122 55.33 -69.52 -16.42
C LYS A 122 55.27 -71.02 -16.18
#